data_AF-A0A348NZL1-F1
#
_entry.id   AF-A0A348NZL1-F1
#
_cell.length_a   1.000
_cell.length_b   1.000
_cell.length_c   1.000
_cell.angle_alpha   90.00
_cell.angle_beta   90.00
_cell.angle_gamma   90.00
#
_symmetry.space_group_name_H-M   'P 1'
#
loop_
_entity.id
_entity.type
_entity.pdbx_description
1 polymer ?
#
loop_
_entity_poly.entity_id
_entity_poly.type
_entity_poly.pdbx_seq_one_letter_code
_entity_poly.pdbx_strand_id
1 'polypeptide(L)'
;VRTAMEAADQRLIHRDQSLIQLLDPPFDKSDLNPGYIKGYVPGVRENGGQYTHAAIWAAMAFCRLGDSGRAWELFKIINPVNHALLPEEVSKYKVEPYVASADVYAASPHIGRGGWTWYTGSAGWMYRLIVESLLGFKLEIDKLYITPCMPEEWKVFKLHYRFRSTIYNITVNRNSAAKDVTRITVDGTAQVNSYIQLTDDGKDHSVEVSI
;
A
#
# COMPACT_ATOMS: atom_id res chain seq x y z
N VAL A 1 -16.69 10.50 -1.85
CA VAL A 1 -15.38 9.81 -1.72
C VAL A 1 -14.40 10.23 -2.82
N ARG A 2 -14.72 10.06 -4.11
CA ARG A 2 -13.80 10.44 -5.22
C ARG A 2 -13.29 11.89 -5.12
N THR A 3 -14.18 12.88 -4.94
CA THR A 3 -13.79 14.28 -4.74
C THR A 3 -12.81 14.51 -3.57
N ALA A 4 -12.96 13.75 -2.48
CA ALA A 4 -12.05 13.86 -1.34
C ALA A 4 -10.67 13.30 -1.65
N MET A 5 -10.60 12.17 -2.38
CA MET A 5 -9.32 11.60 -2.81
C MET A 5 -8.63 12.46 -3.87
N GLU A 6 -9.37 13.11 -4.76
CA GLU A 6 -8.79 14.10 -5.69
C GLU A 6 -8.20 15.31 -4.94
N ALA A 7 -8.92 15.83 -3.94
CA ALA A 7 -8.40 16.92 -3.12
C ALA A 7 -7.15 16.51 -2.32
N ALA A 8 -7.11 15.27 -1.81
CA ALA A 8 -5.94 14.73 -1.13
C ALA A 8 -4.75 14.60 -2.10
N ASP A 9 -4.96 14.08 -3.32
CA ASP A 9 -3.92 13.97 -4.35
C ASP A 9 -3.31 15.32 -4.68
N GLN A 10 -4.15 16.33 -4.91
CA GLN A 10 -3.72 17.65 -5.32
C GLN A 10 -3.01 18.44 -4.22
N ARG A 11 -3.36 18.21 -2.95
CA ARG A 11 -2.89 19.05 -1.83
C ARG A 11 -1.82 18.39 -0.97
N LEU A 12 -1.84 17.06 -0.86
CA LEU A 12 -1.03 16.35 0.13
C LEU A 12 0.04 15.46 -0.50
N ILE A 13 -0.02 15.20 -1.80
CA ILE A 13 0.91 14.28 -2.49
C ILE A 13 1.93 15.07 -3.29
N HIS A 14 3.13 15.17 -2.74
CA HIS A 14 4.26 15.91 -3.32
C HIS A 14 5.20 14.93 -4.03
N ARG A 15 4.92 14.70 -5.31
CA ARG A 15 5.62 13.71 -6.15
C ARG A 15 7.10 14.07 -6.36
N ASP A 16 7.42 15.35 -6.48
CA ASP A 16 8.78 15.89 -6.60
C ASP A 16 9.61 15.67 -5.33
N GLN A 17 8.95 15.55 -4.18
CA GLN A 17 9.60 15.37 -2.87
C GLN A 17 9.56 13.93 -2.38
N SER A 18 8.84 13.04 -3.07
CA SER A 18 8.50 11.68 -2.65
C SER A 18 7.89 11.68 -1.25
N LEU A 19 6.78 12.42 -1.07
CA LEU A 19 6.17 12.64 0.23
C LEU A 19 4.64 12.73 0.14
N ILE A 20 3.94 12.19 1.13
CA ILE A 20 2.48 12.32 1.32
C ILE A 20 2.20 12.91 2.71
N GLN A 21 1.82 14.19 2.78
CA GLN A 21 1.55 14.87 4.05
C GLN A 21 0.25 14.39 4.71
N LEU A 22 0.21 14.45 6.04
CA LEU A 22 -1.00 14.17 6.83
C LEU A 22 -2.06 15.27 6.68
N LEU A 23 -1.61 16.54 6.60
CA LEU A 23 -2.47 17.71 6.45
C LEU A 23 -1.67 18.89 5.91
N ASP A 24 -2.37 19.85 5.33
CA ASP A 24 -1.85 21.14 4.87
C ASP A 24 -3.01 22.18 4.91
N PRO A 25 -2.82 23.39 5.49
CA PRO A 25 -1.61 23.87 6.17
C PRO A 25 -1.42 23.26 7.57
N PRO A 26 -0.18 23.23 8.10
CA PRO A 26 0.09 22.87 9.49
C PRO A 26 -0.54 23.88 10.47
N PHE A 27 -0.74 23.44 11.71
CA PHE A 27 -1.23 24.27 12.81
C PHE A 27 -0.08 25.05 13.45
N ASP A 28 0.21 26.25 12.93
CA ASP A 28 1.27 27.13 13.46
C ASP A 28 0.80 28.58 13.65
N LYS A 29 -0.01 29.09 12.71
CA LYS A 29 -0.47 30.49 12.66
C LYS A 29 -1.91 30.68 13.10
N SER A 30 -2.64 29.60 13.36
CA SER A 30 -4.06 29.65 13.75
C SER A 30 -4.22 29.83 15.25
N ASP A 31 -5.24 30.59 15.67
CA ASP A 31 -5.67 30.69 17.07
C ASP A 31 -6.32 29.39 17.60
N LEU A 32 -6.63 28.44 16.71
CA LEU A 32 -7.16 27.14 17.09
C LEU A 32 -6.17 26.40 18.01
N ASN A 33 -6.71 25.69 19.00
CA ASN A 33 -5.98 24.80 19.89
C ASN A 33 -6.40 23.33 19.65
N PRO A 34 -5.80 22.65 18.65
CA PRO A 34 -6.10 21.27 18.32
C PRO A 34 -5.44 20.25 19.29
N GLY A 35 -4.87 20.73 20.39
CA GLY A 35 -4.13 19.91 21.35
C GLY A 35 -2.69 19.64 20.92
N TYR A 36 -2.17 18.46 21.27
CA TYR A 36 -0.73 18.15 21.21
C TYR A 36 -0.10 18.28 19.82
N ILE A 37 -0.89 18.12 18.75
CA ILE A 37 -0.42 18.29 17.37
C ILE A 37 0.23 19.65 17.12
N LYS A 38 -0.26 20.73 17.77
CA LYS A 38 0.34 22.08 17.67
C LYS A 38 1.71 22.18 18.36
N GLY A 39 2.07 21.21 19.20
CA GLY A 39 3.38 21.11 19.83
C GLY A 39 4.50 20.67 18.90
N TYR A 40 4.18 20.10 17.74
CA TYR A 40 5.17 19.76 16.72
C TYR A 40 5.48 20.95 15.81
N VAL A 41 6.75 21.02 15.38
CA VAL A 41 7.20 21.97 14.37
C VAL A 41 6.42 21.74 13.06
N PRO A 42 6.03 22.80 12.33
CA PRO A 42 5.34 22.67 11.05
C PRO A 42 6.10 21.80 10.06
N GLY A 43 5.42 20.84 9.43
CA GLY A 43 6.03 19.87 8.52
C GLY A 43 6.71 18.68 9.20
N VAL A 44 6.55 18.49 10.51
CA VAL A 44 7.15 17.40 11.27
C VAL A 44 6.05 16.54 11.91
N ARG A 45 6.19 15.22 11.76
CA ARG A 45 5.27 14.20 12.31
C ARG A 45 3.80 14.55 11.99
N GLU A 46 2.94 14.62 13.00
CA GLU A 46 1.50 14.86 12.83
C GLU A 46 1.18 16.29 12.34
N ASN A 47 2.04 17.28 12.59
CA ASN A 47 1.76 18.68 12.20
C ASN A 47 2.22 18.99 10.77
N GLY A 48 1.63 18.28 9.80
CA GLY A 48 1.92 18.46 8.38
C GLY A 48 3.17 17.73 7.88
N GLY A 49 3.77 16.82 8.66
CA GLY A 49 4.68 15.83 8.11
C GLY A 49 3.92 14.70 7.41
N GLN A 50 4.64 13.74 6.82
CA GLN A 50 4.03 12.46 6.44
C GLN A 50 3.90 11.59 7.68
N TYR A 51 2.67 11.18 7.99
CA TYR A 51 2.42 10.06 8.88
C TYR A 51 2.19 8.83 8.01
N THR A 52 3.19 7.95 7.90
CA THR A 52 3.25 6.89 6.88
C THR A 52 2.04 5.97 6.91
N HIS A 53 1.47 5.73 8.09
CA HIS A 53 0.23 4.97 8.25
C HIS A 53 -0.96 5.62 7.51
N ALA A 54 -1.15 6.93 7.60
CA ALA A 54 -2.19 7.63 6.86
C ALA A 54 -1.91 7.65 5.34
N ALA A 55 -0.64 7.80 4.96
CA ALA A 55 -0.23 7.70 3.55
C ALA A 55 -0.53 6.32 2.95
N ILE A 56 -0.31 5.24 3.71
CA ILE A 56 -0.71 3.87 3.34
C ILE A 56 -2.22 3.80 3.11
N TRP A 57 -3.03 4.37 4.00
CA TRP A 57 -4.48 4.37 3.83
C TRP A 57 -4.95 5.14 2.59
N ALA A 58 -4.26 6.22 2.22
CA ALA A 58 -4.54 6.92 0.97
C ALA A 58 -4.31 6.02 -0.25
N ALA A 59 -3.21 5.25 -0.27
CA ALA A 59 -2.95 4.27 -1.32
C ALA A 59 -4.02 3.16 -1.36
N MET A 60 -4.42 2.63 -0.20
CA MET A 60 -5.51 1.65 -0.09
C MET A 60 -6.85 2.22 -0.59
N ALA A 61 -7.11 3.51 -0.36
CA ALA A 61 -8.33 4.16 -0.82
C ALA A 61 -8.37 4.32 -2.36
N PHE A 62 -7.24 4.68 -3.00
CA PHE A 62 -7.15 4.68 -4.47
C PHE A 62 -7.37 3.30 -5.06
N CYS A 63 -6.79 2.27 -4.43
CA CYS A 63 -7.03 0.88 -4.80
C CYS A 63 -8.53 0.54 -4.75
N ARG A 64 -9.25 0.91 -3.69
CA ARG A 64 -10.71 0.69 -3.55
C ARG A 64 -11.55 1.48 -4.56
N LEU A 65 -11.04 2.61 -5.07
CA LEU A 65 -11.68 3.37 -6.15
C LEU A 65 -11.40 2.80 -7.54
N GLY A 66 -10.63 1.72 -7.64
CA GLY A 66 -10.20 1.09 -8.89
C GLY A 66 -9.09 1.85 -9.61
N ASP A 67 -8.42 2.77 -8.94
CA ASP A 67 -7.33 3.57 -9.48
C ASP A 67 -5.97 2.94 -9.12
N SER A 68 -5.61 1.91 -9.88
CA SER A 68 -4.35 1.19 -9.66
C SER A 68 -3.13 2.06 -9.92
N GLY A 69 -3.19 2.94 -10.92
CA GLY A 69 -2.09 3.85 -11.25
C GLY A 69 -1.66 4.68 -10.05
N ARG A 70 -2.60 5.39 -9.41
CA ARG A 70 -2.30 6.18 -8.21
C ARG A 70 -1.99 5.32 -6.99
N ALA A 71 -2.66 4.19 -6.80
CA ALA A 71 -2.35 3.29 -5.68
C ALA A 71 -0.88 2.81 -5.71
N TRP A 72 -0.38 2.41 -6.88
CA TRP A 72 1.01 1.98 -7.07
C TRP A 72 2.01 3.13 -7.09
N GLU A 73 1.63 4.31 -7.58
CA GLU A 73 2.43 5.53 -7.42
C GLU A 73 2.65 5.84 -5.94
N LEU A 74 1.60 5.83 -5.13
CA LEU A 74 1.71 6.16 -3.72
C LEU A 74 2.52 5.09 -2.98
N PHE A 75 2.30 3.81 -3.30
CA PHE A 75 3.15 2.72 -2.79
C PHE A 75 4.63 2.96 -3.09
N LYS A 76 4.97 3.39 -4.32
CA LYS A 76 6.35 3.73 -4.69
C LYS A 76 6.89 4.89 -3.86
N ILE A 77 6.09 5.92 -3.58
CA ILE A 77 6.49 7.06 -2.74
C ILE A 77 6.81 6.62 -1.30
N ILE A 78 6.01 5.72 -0.71
CA ILE A 78 6.15 5.35 0.72
C ILE A 78 7.04 4.14 0.98
N ASN A 79 7.45 3.41 -0.06
CA ASN A 79 8.27 2.21 0.10
C ASN A 79 9.70 2.59 0.50
N PRO A 80 10.18 2.18 1.70
CA PRO A 80 11.52 2.53 2.20
C PRO A 80 12.66 2.24 1.22
N VAL A 81 12.55 1.16 0.44
CA VAL A 81 13.57 0.76 -0.53
C VAL A 81 13.76 1.82 -1.60
N ASN A 82 12.68 2.50 -1.99
CA ASN A 82 12.73 3.54 -3.02
C ASN A 82 13.39 4.83 -2.54
N HIS A 83 13.65 4.99 -1.23
CA HIS A 83 14.43 6.11 -0.70
C HIS A 83 15.94 5.81 -0.62
N ALA A 84 16.39 4.70 -1.20
CA ALA A 84 17.78 4.27 -1.18
C ALA A 84 18.26 3.72 -2.54
N LEU A 85 17.60 4.11 -3.63
CA LEU A 85 18.04 3.69 -4.97
C LEU A 85 19.29 4.44 -5.39
N LEU A 86 19.47 5.68 -4.92
CA LEU A 86 20.64 6.52 -5.18
C LEU A 86 21.31 7.02 -3.88
N PRO A 87 22.64 7.24 -3.86
CA PRO A 87 23.37 7.71 -2.68
C PRO A 87 22.85 9.03 -2.09
N GLU A 88 22.39 9.96 -2.93
CA GLU A 88 21.79 11.22 -2.53
C GLU A 88 20.44 11.03 -1.81
N GLU A 89 19.66 10.03 -2.20
CA GLU A 89 18.39 9.68 -1.56
C GLU A 89 18.63 9.06 -0.19
N VAL A 90 19.63 8.18 -0.06
CA VAL A 90 20.08 7.64 1.24
C VAL A 90 20.51 8.78 2.17
N SER A 91 21.28 9.73 1.62
CA SER A 91 21.77 10.91 2.36
C SER A 91 20.64 11.84 2.80
N LYS A 92 19.51 11.87 2.06
CA LYS A 92 18.28 12.59 2.39
C LYS A 92 17.46 11.84 3.45
N TYR A 93 17.22 10.54 3.24
CA TYR A 93 16.34 9.71 4.07
C TYR A 93 16.90 9.50 5.49
N LYS A 94 18.21 9.26 5.61
CA LYS A 94 18.96 9.17 6.89
C LYS A 94 18.47 8.13 7.92
N VAL A 95 17.61 7.21 7.53
CA VAL A 95 17.18 6.07 8.36
C VAL A 95 17.25 4.78 7.54
N GLU A 96 16.96 3.64 8.15
CA GLU A 96 17.08 2.31 7.54
C GLU A 96 16.09 2.13 6.37
N PRO A 97 16.56 1.95 5.11
CA PRO A 97 15.70 1.84 3.93
C PRO A 97 15.12 0.43 3.70
N TYR A 98 15.25 -0.45 4.69
CA TYR A 98 14.77 -1.84 4.65
C TYR A 98 13.69 -2.12 5.70
N VAL A 99 13.30 -1.12 6.49
CA VAL A 99 12.16 -1.16 7.41
C VAL A 99 11.29 0.09 7.23
N ALA A 100 10.01 -0.02 7.57
CA ALA A 100 9.10 1.13 7.49
C ALA A 100 9.44 2.20 8.54
N SER A 101 9.38 3.47 8.13
CA SER A 101 9.38 4.62 9.04
C SER A 101 7.96 4.98 9.48
N ALA A 102 7.80 5.49 10.69
CA ALA A 102 6.50 6.00 11.15
C ALA A 102 6.16 7.33 10.44
N ASP A 103 7.19 8.14 10.20
CA ASP A 103 7.03 9.46 9.61
C ASP A 103 8.17 9.84 8.67
N VAL A 104 7.90 10.84 7.82
CA VAL A 104 8.87 11.48 6.93
C VAL A 104 8.62 12.99 6.97
N TYR A 105 9.69 13.78 7.13
CA TYR A 105 9.57 15.21 7.32
C TYR A 105 9.25 15.95 6.02
N ALA A 106 8.40 16.97 6.14
CA ALA A 106 8.01 17.92 5.09
C ALA A 106 8.63 19.32 5.32
N ALA A 107 9.30 19.52 6.45
CA ALA A 107 9.89 20.80 6.83
C ALA A 107 11.28 21.00 6.19
N SER A 108 11.52 22.15 5.57
CA SER A 108 12.87 22.56 5.15
C SER A 108 13.77 22.81 6.39
N PRO A 109 15.06 22.42 6.38
CA PRO A 109 15.83 21.81 5.29
C PRO A 109 15.88 20.27 5.35
N HIS A 110 14.86 19.64 5.94
CA HIS A 110 14.83 18.21 6.24
C HIS A 110 13.79 17.43 5.43
N ILE A 111 13.26 18.01 4.36
CA ILE A 111 12.28 17.36 3.47
C ILE A 111 12.79 15.99 3.06
N GLY A 112 11.95 14.96 3.23
CA GLY A 112 12.24 13.56 2.91
C GLY A 112 13.14 12.81 3.88
N ARG A 113 13.58 13.43 5.00
CA ARG A 113 14.23 12.70 6.09
C ARG A 113 13.21 11.81 6.79
N GLY A 114 13.51 10.52 6.93
CA GLY A 114 12.72 9.59 7.72
C GLY A 114 12.83 9.85 9.21
N GLY A 115 11.75 9.58 9.94
CA GLY A 115 11.66 9.61 11.39
C GLY A 115 11.15 8.28 11.94
N TRP A 116 11.59 7.93 13.16
CA TRP A 116 11.11 6.79 13.96
C TRP A 116 10.89 5.48 13.16
N THR A 117 11.93 4.67 13.04
CA THR A 117 11.88 3.37 12.36
C THR A 117 11.54 2.22 13.30
N TRP A 118 11.35 1.02 12.73
CA TRP A 118 11.10 -0.26 13.42
C TRP A 118 9.77 -0.37 14.16
N TYR A 119 9.63 0.34 15.29
CA TYR A 119 8.49 0.19 16.18
C TYR A 119 7.35 1.11 15.75
N THR A 120 6.69 0.72 14.66
CA THR A 120 5.56 1.47 14.09
C THR A 120 4.51 0.54 13.48
N GLY A 121 3.24 0.93 13.61
CA GLY A 121 2.13 0.26 12.94
C GLY A 121 2.21 0.33 11.41
N SER A 122 3.01 1.26 10.85
CA SER A 122 3.23 1.38 9.41
C SER A 122 3.68 0.07 8.77
N ALA A 123 4.49 -0.74 9.46
CA ALA A 123 4.93 -2.03 8.93
C ALA A 123 3.75 -3.00 8.70
N GLY A 124 2.85 -3.12 9.67
CA GLY A 124 1.64 -3.95 9.56
C GLY A 124 0.69 -3.44 8.48
N TRP A 125 0.51 -2.13 8.39
CA TRP A 125 -0.34 -1.54 7.35
C TRP A 125 0.26 -1.64 5.96
N MET A 126 1.59 -1.52 5.82
CA MET A 126 2.28 -1.71 4.55
C MET A 126 2.09 -3.16 4.05
N TYR A 127 2.20 -4.13 4.95
CA TYR A 127 1.92 -5.54 4.62
C TYR A 127 0.49 -5.71 4.11
N ARG A 128 -0.50 -5.11 4.78
CA ARG A 128 -1.90 -5.18 4.34
C ARG A 128 -2.17 -4.42 3.04
N LEU A 129 -1.52 -3.28 2.81
CA LEU A 129 -1.59 -2.59 1.52
C LEU A 129 -1.10 -3.50 0.40
N ILE A 130 0.08 -4.10 0.56
CA ILE A 130 0.65 -4.97 -0.47
C ILE A 130 -0.23 -6.20 -0.69
N VAL A 131 -0.52 -6.97 0.36
CA VAL A 131 -1.19 -8.27 0.24
C VAL A 131 -2.69 -8.11 -0.04
N GLU A 132 -3.39 -7.30 0.75
CA GLU A 132 -4.86 -7.25 0.70
C GLU A 132 -5.39 -6.27 -0.35
N SER A 133 -4.69 -5.15 -0.58
CA SER A 133 -5.18 -4.11 -1.49
C SER A 133 -4.55 -4.23 -2.89
N LEU A 134 -3.22 -4.16 -2.99
CA LEU A 134 -2.53 -4.17 -4.27
C LEU A 134 -2.63 -5.54 -4.96
N LEU A 135 -2.28 -6.61 -4.24
CA LEU A 135 -2.43 -7.99 -4.74
C LEU A 135 -3.87 -8.53 -4.59
N GLY A 136 -4.71 -7.85 -3.80
CA GLY A 136 -6.14 -8.12 -3.74
C GLY A 136 -6.54 -9.34 -2.93
N PHE A 137 -5.69 -9.82 -2.02
CA PHE A 137 -5.87 -11.08 -1.31
C PHE A 137 -6.75 -10.91 -0.08
N LYS A 138 -7.87 -11.63 0.00
CA LYS A 138 -8.77 -11.56 1.15
C LYS A 138 -9.19 -12.96 1.60
N LEU A 139 -8.82 -13.33 2.82
CA LEU A 139 -9.20 -14.57 3.46
C LEU A 139 -10.42 -14.36 4.35
N GLU A 140 -11.47 -15.15 4.14
CA GLU A 140 -12.61 -15.28 5.04
C GLU A 140 -12.74 -16.73 5.49
N ILE A 141 -12.21 -17.04 6.68
CA ILE A 141 -12.15 -18.39 7.25
C ILE A 141 -11.31 -19.32 6.37
N ASP A 142 -11.95 -20.00 5.43
CA ASP A 142 -11.40 -20.97 4.48
C ASP A 142 -11.71 -20.58 3.02
N LYS A 143 -12.24 -19.38 2.80
CA LYS A 143 -12.54 -18.84 1.48
C LYS A 143 -11.54 -17.77 1.12
N LEU A 144 -10.83 -17.99 0.03
CA LEU A 144 -9.85 -17.05 -0.48
C LEU A 144 -10.39 -16.31 -1.70
N TYR A 145 -10.58 -15.01 -1.53
CA TYR A 145 -10.94 -14.08 -2.59
C TYR A 145 -9.70 -13.40 -3.14
N ILE A 146 -9.69 -13.17 -4.45
CA ILE A 146 -8.63 -12.46 -5.15
C ILE A 146 -9.29 -11.36 -5.98
N THR A 147 -8.94 -10.11 -5.73
CA THR A 147 -9.45 -8.95 -6.47
C THR A 147 -8.30 -7.95 -6.64
N PRO A 148 -7.39 -8.21 -7.58
CA PRO A 148 -6.09 -7.56 -7.62
C PRO A 148 -6.21 -6.14 -8.16
N CYS A 149 -5.53 -5.19 -7.53
CA CYS A 149 -5.40 -3.82 -8.02
C CYS A 149 -4.08 -3.68 -8.78
N MET A 150 -3.90 -4.46 -9.84
CA MET A 150 -2.62 -4.53 -10.56
C MET A 150 -2.30 -3.25 -11.35
N PRO A 151 -1.02 -2.84 -11.43
CA PRO A 151 -0.61 -1.75 -12.31
C PRO A 151 -0.68 -2.22 -13.77
N GLU A 152 -0.90 -1.32 -14.75
CA GLU A 152 -1.22 -1.68 -16.15
C GLU A 152 -0.16 -2.54 -16.82
N GLU A 153 1.11 -2.34 -16.47
CA GLU A 153 2.27 -3.03 -17.00
C GLU A 153 2.36 -4.51 -16.60
N TRP A 154 1.68 -4.94 -15.52
CA TRP A 154 1.73 -6.32 -15.07
C TRP A 154 0.77 -7.20 -15.87
N LYS A 155 1.33 -8.25 -16.48
CA LYS A 155 0.54 -9.31 -17.15
C LYS A 155 0.28 -10.51 -16.25
N VAL A 156 1.19 -10.79 -15.33
CA VAL A 156 1.11 -11.95 -14.45
C VAL A 156 1.83 -11.67 -13.14
N PHE A 157 1.31 -12.21 -12.04
CA PHE A 157 2.09 -12.40 -10.81
C PHE A 157 1.78 -13.76 -10.19
N LYS A 158 2.68 -14.23 -9.32
CA LYS A 158 2.53 -15.51 -8.61
C LYS A 158 2.59 -15.30 -7.10
N LEU A 159 1.76 -16.04 -6.39
CA LEU A 159 1.67 -16.08 -4.93
C LEU A 159 1.75 -17.53 -4.49
N HIS A 160 2.64 -17.83 -3.55
CA HIS A 160 2.66 -19.13 -2.88
C HIS A 160 2.04 -18.93 -1.51
N TYR A 161 0.80 -19.37 -1.35
CA TYR A 161 0.03 -19.19 -0.13
C TYR A 161 -0.08 -20.51 0.62
N ARG A 162 0.15 -20.48 1.93
CA ARG A 162 0.00 -21.66 2.78
C ARG A 162 -1.25 -21.53 3.63
N PHE A 163 -2.21 -22.41 3.40
CA PHE A 163 -3.35 -22.58 4.28
C PHE A 163 -3.10 -23.77 5.19
N ARG A 164 -2.73 -23.50 6.45
CA ARG A 164 -2.34 -24.54 7.42
C ARG A 164 -1.17 -25.39 6.88
N SER A 165 -1.38 -26.67 6.56
CA SER A 165 -0.34 -27.55 6.00
C SER A 165 -0.33 -27.62 4.47
N THR A 166 -1.41 -27.17 3.82
CA THR A 166 -1.59 -27.20 2.36
C THR A 166 -1.02 -25.95 1.68
N ILE A 167 -0.35 -26.12 0.54
CA ILE A 167 0.22 -25.03 -0.26
C ILE A 167 -0.63 -24.80 -1.50
N TYR A 168 -0.93 -23.54 -1.78
CA TYR A 168 -1.60 -23.07 -2.99
C TYR A 168 -0.61 -22.24 -3.80
N ASN A 169 -0.27 -22.74 -4.99
CA ASN A 169 0.54 -22.04 -5.98
C ASN A 169 -0.41 -21.28 -6.91
N ILE A 170 -0.58 -19.98 -6.65
CA ILE A 170 -1.57 -19.14 -7.30
C ILE A 170 -0.90 -18.27 -8.36
N THR A 171 -1.28 -18.44 -9.62
CA THR A 171 -0.93 -17.53 -10.72
C THR A 171 -2.12 -16.64 -11.03
N VAL A 172 -1.91 -15.33 -11.06
CA VAL A 172 -2.92 -14.35 -11.47
C VAL A 172 -2.50 -13.75 -12.80
N ASN A 173 -3.31 -13.94 -13.84
CA ASN A 173 -3.06 -13.50 -15.20
C ASN A 173 -4.05 -12.40 -15.60
N ARG A 174 -3.53 -11.32 -16.17
CA ARG A 174 -4.34 -10.30 -16.84
C ARG A 174 -4.49 -10.64 -18.31
N ASN A 175 -5.65 -11.18 -18.66
CA ASN A 175 -6.02 -11.59 -20.01
C ASN A 175 -6.86 -10.53 -20.73
N SER A 176 -7.44 -9.60 -19.98
CA SER A 176 -8.24 -8.51 -20.53
C SER A 176 -7.95 -7.17 -19.86
N ALA A 177 -8.55 -6.09 -20.38
CA ALA A 177 -8.56 -4.79 -19.70
C ALA A 177 -9.54 -4.74 -18.51
N ALA A 178 -10.30 -5.81 -18.27
CA ALA A 178 -11.19 -5.89 -17.12
C ALA A 178 -10.38 -5.91 -15.82
N LYS A 179 -10.98 -5.34 -14.77
CA LYS A 179 -10.38 -5.24 -13.43
C LYS A 179 -10.90 -6.32 -12.48
N ASP A 180 -11.94 -7.02 -12.90
CA ASP A 180 -12.62 -8.04 -12.10
C ASP A 180 -12.15 -9.44 -12.49
N VAL A 181 -12.16 -10.36 -11.54
CA VAL A 181 -11.85 -11.77 -11.82
C VAL A 181 -12.92 -12.36 -12.72
N THR A 182 -12.49 -12.89 -13.86
CA THR A 182 -13.34 -13.50 -14.87
C THR A 182 -13.37 -15.02 -14.76
N ARG A 183 -12.31 -15.65 -14.24
CA ARG A 183 -12.21 -17.10 -14.12
C ARG A 183 -11.24 -17.53 -13.02
N ILE A 184 -11.59 -18.60 -12.32
CA ILE A 184 -10.73 -19.30 -11.36
C ILE A 184 -10.71 -20.78 -11.73
N THR A 185 -9.53 -21.41 -11.74
CA THR A 185 -9.38 -22.87 -11.80
C THR A 185 -8.48 -23.35 -10.67
N VAL A 186 -8.84 -24.48 -10.06
CA VAL A 186 -8.03 -25.19 -9.05
C VAL A 186 -7.74 -26.58 -9.60
N ASP A 187 -6.46 -26.94 -9.71
CA ASP A 187 -5.98 -28.19 -10.30
C ASP A 187 -6.59 -28.48 -11.68
N GLY A 188 -6.68 -27.43 -12.50
CA GLY A 188 -7.28 -27.48 -13.84
C GLY A 188 -8.82 -27.48 -13.87
N THR A 189 -9.49 -27.61 -12.72
CA THR A 189 -10.95 -27.63 -12.63
C THR A 189 -11.51 -26.23 -12.41
N ALA A 190 -12.40 -25.79 -13.31
CA ALA A 190 -13.06 -24.49 -13.21
C ALA A 190 -13.95 -24.39 -11.96
N GLN A 191 -13.85 -23.26 -11.27
CA GLN A 191 -14.66 -22.97 -10.09
C GLN A 191 -15.86 -22.11 -10.47
N VAL A 192 -17.02 -22.40 -9.87
CA VAL A 192 -18.26 -21.61 -10.05
C VAL A 192 -18.29 -20.41 -9.12
N ASN A 193 -17.64 -20.53 -7.96
CA ASN A 193 -17.57 -19.48 -6.96
C ASN A 193 -16.55 -18.41 -7.35
N SER A 194 -16.74 -17.19 -6.84
CA SER A 194 -15.79 -16.08 -6.96
C SER A 194 -14.60 -16.18 -5.97
N TYR A 195 -14.42 -17.33 -5.33
CA TYR A 195 -13.37 -17.60 -4.34
C TYR A 195 -12.81 -19.01 -4.52
N ILE A 196 -11.59 -19.19 -4.02
CA ILE A 196 -10.93 -20.49 -3.90
C ILE A 196 -11.35 -21.07 -2.55
N GLN A 197 -11.98 -22.23 -2.56
CA GLN A 197 -12.24 -22.99 -1.34
C GLN A 197 -10.94 -23.64 -0.90
N LEU A 198 -10.45 -23.25 0.28
CA LEU A 198 -9.23 -23.80 0.85
C LEU A 198 -9.56 -25.07 1.66
N THR A 199 -8.67 -26.04 1.57
CA THR A 199 -8.71 -27.34 2.26
C THR A 199 -7.34 -27.63 2.84
N ASP A 200 -7.29 -28.35 3.96
CA ASP A 200 -6.04 -28.74 4.64
C ASP A 200 -5.79 -30.24 4.45
N ASP A 201 -5.60 -30.65 3.20
CA ASP A 201 -5.39 -32.05 2.79
C ASP A 201 -3.90 -32.43 2.67
N GLY A 202 -2.99 -31.49 2.96
CA GLY A 202 -1.54 -31.66 2.90
C GLY A 202 -0.95 -31.76 1.48
N LYS A 203 -1.73 -31.46 0.43
CA LYS A 203 -1.25 -31.48 -0.96
C LYS A 203 -0.88 -30.09 -1.45
N ASP A 204 -0.13 -30.05 -2.55
CA ASP A 204 0.08 -28.82 -3.29
C ASP A 204 -1.02 -28.66 -4.34
N HIS A 205 -1.71 -27.52 -4.31
CA HIS A 205 -2.72 -27.16 -5.31
C HIS A 205 -2.18 -26.10 -6.26
N SER A 206 -2.52 -26.23 -7.53
CA SER A 206 -2.27 -25.22 -8.56
C SER A 206 -3.53 -24.39 -8.79
N VAL A 207 -3.41 -23.07 -8.72
CA VAL A 207 -4.54 -22.16 -8.94
C VAL A 207 -4.19 -21.17 -10.04
N GLU A 208 -5.10 -21.03 -11.00
CA GLU A 208 -5.01 -19.98 -12.02
C GLU A 208 -6.21 -19.05 -11.88
N VAL A 209 -5.94 -17.75 -11.78
CA VAL A 209 -6.92 -16.67 -11.74
C VAL A 209 -6.74 -15.82 -12.98
N SER A 210 -7.83 -15.57 -13.70
CA SER A 210 -7.85 -14.64 -14.83
C SER A 210 -8.63 -13.38 -14.47
N ILE A 211 -8.05 -12.24 -14.80
CA ILE A 211 -8.71 -10.92 -14.82
C ILE A 211 -8.80 -10.41 -16.26
#